data_AF-G5NKD7-F1
#
_entry.id   AF-G5NKD7-F1
#
_cell.length_a   1.000
_cell.length_b   1.000
_cell.length_c   1.000
_cell.angle_alpha   90.00
_cell.angle_beta   90.00
_cell.angle_gamma   90.00
#
_symmetry.space_group_name_H-M   'P 1'
#
loop_
_entity.id
_entity.type
_entity.pdbx_description
1 polymer ?
#
loop_
_entity_poly.entity_id
_entity_poly.type
_entity_poly.pdbx_seq_one_letter_code
_entity_poly.pdbx_strand_id
1 'polypeptide(L)'
;GAGAETALLLGLPIATLALIVKNIYNGMFIPLLCHKADAYAEVGDTRGIERMHLISGIGLSLTLGIIVTVSYLAGVNMVKGFLDAIPEFIKHGLSVATGIIPALGFAMLARLLINKKVAPYFFLGFVLMAYLKIPVTGIAILGAIVAVVMVNMPKFAASQPAPAQGASHDDEDDF
;
A
#
# COMPACT_ATOMS: atom_id res chain seq x y z
N GLY A 1 12.70 30.13 25.36
CA GLY A 1 12.37 29.13 24.34
C GLY A 1 12.15 27.82 25.05
N ALA A 2 10.98 27.19 24.86
CA ALA A 2 10.69 25.90 25.48
C ALA A 2 11.59 24.82 24.86
N GLY A 3 12.26 24.02 25.69
CA GLY A 3 13.25 23.02 25.25
C GLY A 3 12.63 21.87 24.45
N ALA A 4 13.48 21.05 23.82
CA ALA A 4 13.08 19.89 23.03
C ALA A 4 12.14 18.92 23.80
N GLU A 5 12.32 18.82 25.12
CA GLU A 5 11.47 18.01 26.01
C GLU A 5 10.04 18.56 26.11
N THR A 6 9.89 19.88 26.22
CA THR A 6 8.56 20.51 26.20
C THR A 6 7.89 20.36 24.83
N ALA A 7 8.65 20.46 23.74
CA ALA A 7 8.14 20.21 22.40
C ALA A 7 7.65 18.76 22.22
N LEU A 8 8.36 17.78 22.80
CA LEU A 8 7.97 16.37 22.78
C LEU A 8 6.69 16.12 23.60
N LEU A 9 6.61 16.69 24.81
CA LEU A 9 5.46 16.57 25.71
C LEU A 9 4.19 17.19 25.12
N LEU A 10 4.33 18.31 24.38
CA LEU A 10 3.22 18.95 23.67
C LEU A 10 2.89 18.28 22.34
N GLY A 11 3.91 17.76 21.65
CA GLY A 11 3.77 17.21 20.30
C GLY A 11 2.90 15.95 20.25
N LEU A 12 3.05 15.03 21.21
CA LEU A 12 2.39 13.73 21.15
C LEU A 12 0.85 13.81 21.24
N PRO A 13 0.23 14.55 22.20
CA PRO A 13 -1.23 14.68 22.24
C PRO A 13 -1.80 15.41 21.02
N ILE A 14 -1.12 16.47 20.57
CA ILE A 14 -1.54 17.26 19.41
C ILE A 14 -1.47 16.43 18.13
N ALA A 15 -0.40 15.66 17.94
CA ALA A 15 -0.24 14.76 16.81
C ALA A 15 -1.31 13.67 16.81
N THR A 16 -1.65 13.12 17.98
CA THR A 16 -2.71 12.11 18.11
C THR A 16 -4.07 12.69 17.73
N LEU A 17 -4.38 13.91 18.18
CA LEU A 17 -5.62 14.59 17.81
C LEU A 17 -5.70 14.85 16.30
N ALA A 18 -4.62 15.39 15.74
CA ALA A 18 -4.51 15.62 14.30
C ALA A 18 -4.68 14.32 13.50
N LEU A 19 -4.14 13.21 13.99
CA LEU A 19 -4.27 11.90 13.34
C LEU A 19 -5.71 11.38 13.37
N ILE A 20 -6.41 11.48 14.50
CA ILE A 20 -7.82 11.09 14.60
C ILE A 20 -8.67 11.89 13.62
N VAL A 21 -8.49 13.22 13.59
CA VAL A 21 -9.25 14.08 12.68
C VAL A 21 -8.92 13.78 11.22
N LYS A 22 -7.64 13.59 10.89
CA LYS A 22 -7.21 13.17 9.54
C LYS A 22 -7.87 11.86 9.13
N ASN A 23 -7.93 10.89 10.03
CA ASN A 23 -8.51 9.58 9.74
C ASN A 23 -10.03 9.67 9.53
N ILE A 24 -10.74 10.50 10.31
CA ILE A 24 -12.17 10.78 10.09
C ILE A 24 -12.38 11.48 8.74
N TYR A 25 -11.54 12.47 8.42
CA TYR A 25 -11.61 13.18 7.15
C TYR A 25 -11.41 12.23 5.97
N ASN A 26 -10.39 11.37 6.02
CA ASN A 26 -10.11 10.38 4.99
C ASN A 26 -11.16 9.27 4.91
N GLY A 27 -11.76 8.89 6.03
CA GLY A 27 -12.76 7.82 6.08
C GLY A 27 -14.16 8.26 5.67
N MET A 28 -14.52 9.52 5.90
CA MET A 28 -15.89 10.03 5.69
C MET A 28 -15.95 11.12 4.63
N PHE A 29 -15.13 12.17 4.74
CA PHE A 29 -15.22 13.33 3.86
C PHE A 29 -14.65 13.06 2.47
N ILE A 30 -13.47 12.43 2.38
CA ILE A 30 -12.86 12.10 1.08
C ILE A 30 -13.78 11.20 0.24
N PRO A 31 -14.35 10.09 0.74
CA PRO A 31 -15.21 9.24 -0.08
C PRO A 31 -16.49 9.94 -0.56
N LEU A 32 -17.07 10.82 0.26
CA LEU A 32 -18.22 11.63 -0.15
C LEU A 32 -17.86 12.59 -1.29
N LEU A 33 -16.69 13.23 -1.21
CA LEU A 33 -16.17 14.09 -2.28
C LEU A 33 -15.84 13.28 -3.54
N CYS A 34 -15.28 12.08 -3.40
CA CYS A 34 -15.03 11.16 -4.52
C CYS A 34 -16.33 10.77 -5.22
N HIS A 35 -17.37 10.38 -4.46
CA HIS A 35 -18.66 10.03 -5.06
C HIS A 35 -19.29 11.21 -5.82
N LYS A 36 -19.11 12.43 -5.31
CA LYS A 36 -19.54 13.64 -6.00
C LYS A 36 -18.69 13.95 -7.23
N ALA A 37 -17.39 13.66 -7.20
CA ALA A 37 -16.51 13.78 -8.36
C ALA A 37 -16.87 12.77 -9.45
N ASP A 38 -17.25 11.54 -9.08
CA ASP A 38 -17.74 10.52 -10.01
C ASP A 38 -19.01 11.01 -10.74
N ALA A 39 -19.94 11.65 -10.03
CA ALA A 39 -21.13 12.25 -10.63
C ALA A 39 -20.80 13.39 -11.62
N TYR A 40 -19.77 14.19 -11.36
CA TYR A 40 -19.28 15.19 -12.34
C TYR A 40 -18.59 14.54 -13.54
N ALA A 41 -17.95 13.39 -13.35
CA ALA A 41 -17.31 12.63 -14.43
C ALA A 41 -18.34 12.03 -15.39
N GLU A 42 -19.49 11.55 -14.90
CA GLU A 42 -20.58 11.05 -15.75
C GLU A 42 -21.13 12.10 -16.73
N VAL A 43 -21.11 13.37 -16.34
CA VAL A 43 -21.59 14.50 -17.16
C VAL A 43 -20.44 15.17 -17.96
N GLY A 44 -19.21 14.66 -17.84
CA GLY A 44 -18.04 15.20 -18.52
C GLY A 44 -17.56 16.57 -18.01
N ASP A 45 -17.99 17.00 -16.81
CA ASP A 45 -17.55 18.27 -16.21
C ASP A 45 -16.17 18.12 -15.56
N THR A 46 -15.13 18.26 -16.37
CA THR A 46 -13.72 18.22 -15.93
C THR A 46 -13.38 19.29 -14.89
N ARG A 47 -14.04 20.45 -14.93
CA ARG A 47 -13.84 21.55 -13.95
C ARG A 47 -14.52 21.23 -12.62
N GLY A 48 -15.61 20.49 -12.63
CA GLY A 48 -16.26 19.93 -11.44
C GLY A 48 -15.34 18.95 -10.70
N ILE A 49 -14.70 18.05 -11.44
CA ILE A 49 -13.74 17.07 -10.91
C ILE A 49 -12.51 17.77 -10.32
N GLU A 50 -11.90 18.71 -11.05
CA GLU A 50 -10.72 19.45 -10.59
C GLU A 50 -11.00 20.22 -9.29
N ARG A 51 -12.14 20.91 -9.21
CA ARG A 51 -12.55 21.61 -7.98
C ARG A 51 -12.70 20.65 -6.82
N MET A 52 -13.31 19.48 -7.04
CA MET A 52 -13.50 18.51 -5.97
C MET A 52 -12.18 17.91 -5.49
N HIS A 53 -11.24 17.68 -6.40
CA HIS A 53 -9.88 17.26 -6.08
C HIS A 53 -9.14 18.32 -5.25
N LEU A 54 -9.13 19.58 -5.69
CA LEU A 54 -8.49 20.68 -4.96
C LEU A 54 -9.13 20.90 -3.59
N ILE A 55 -10.46 20.87 -3.48
CA ILE A 55 -11.17 20.98 -2.20
C ILE A 55 -10.78 19.84 -1.26
N SER A 56 -10.64 18.61 -1.77
CA SER A 56 -10.26 17.46 -0.95
C SER A 56 -8.83 17.59 -0.38
N GLY A 57 -7.86 18.03 -1.20
CA GLY A 57 -6.45 18.15 -0.80
C GLY A 57 -6.16 19.39 0.04
N ILE A 58 -6.62 20.56 -0.43
CA ILE A 58 -6.45 21.84 0.28
C ILE A 58 -7.31 21.85 1.54
N GLY A 59 -8.53 21.33 1.47
CA GLY A 59 -9.44 21.26 2.62
C GLY A 59 -8.87 20.43 3.76
N LEU A 60 -8.24 19.27 3.46
CA LEU A 60 -7.54 18.48 4.49
C LEU A 60 -6.39 19.27 5.12
N SER A 61 -5.53 19.86 4.28
CA SER A 61 -4.35 20.59 4.74
C SER A 61 -4.72 21.80 5.60
N LEU A 62 -5.75 22.55 5.18
CA LEU A 62 -6.27 23.70 5.91
C LEU A 62 -6.92 23.28 7.22
N THR A 63 -7.73 22.23 7.21
CA THR A 63 -8.39 21.70 8.43
C THR A 63 -7.35 21.26 9.47
N LEU A 64 -6.31 20.52 9.04
CA LEU A 64 -5.22 20.12 9.94
C LEU A 64 -4.42 21.31 10.43
N GLY A 65 -4.11 22.27 9.55
CA GLY A 65 -3.40 23.50 9.93
C GLY A 65 -4.14 24.30 11.00
N ILE A 66 -5.45 24.49 10.83
CA ILE A 66 -6.31 25.17 11.82
C ILE A 66 -6.31 24.39 13.14
N ILE A 67 -6.52 23.08 13.10
CA ILE A 67 -6.62 22.26 14.32
C ILE A 67 -5.30 22.24 15.09
N VAL A 68 -4.17 22.07 14.41
CA VAL A 68 -2.84 22.08 15.05
C VAL A 68 -2.55 23.46 15.65
N THR A 69 -2.89 24.54 14.93
CA THR A 69 -2.68 25.92 15.42
C THR A 69 -3.55 26.20 16.65
N VAL A 70 -4.83 25.86 16.61
CA VAL A 70 -5.76 26.01 17.76
C VAL A 70 -5.30 25.16 18.94
N SER A 71 -4.88 23.92 18.69
CA SER A 71 -4.38 23.01 19.73
C SER A 71 -3.10 23.51 20.38
N TYR A 72 -2.21 24.13 19.59
CA TYR A 72 -0.99 24.76 20.08
C TYR A 72 -1.31 25.97 20.97
N LEU A 73 -2.22 26.85 20.53
CA LEU A 73 -2.62 28.04 21.28
C LEU A 73 -3.38 27.72 22.58
N ALA A 74 -4.20 26.67 22.55
CA ALA A 74 -5.00 26.26 23.71
C ALA A 74 -4.23 25.47 24.78
N GLY A 75 -3.05 24.95 24.42
CA GLY A 75 -2.19 24.21 25.33
C GLY A 75 -2.62 22.75 25.57
N VAL A 76 -1.68 21.96 26.09
CA VAL A 76 -1.81 20.50 26.19
C VAL A 76 -2.93 20.01 27.08
N ASN A 77 -3.24 20.73 28.17
CA ASN A 77 -4.25 20.26 29.11
C ASN A 77 -5.64 20.23 28.48
N MET A 78 -5.96 21.20 27.63
CA MET A 78 -7.23 21.22 26.88
C MET A 78 -7.28 20.10 25.84
N VAL A 79 -6.19 19.90 25.09
CA VAL A 79 -6.10 18.85 24.06
C VAL A 79 -6.20 17.46 24.68
N LYS A 80 -5.55 17.23 25.82
CA LYS A 80 -5.67 15.98 26.58
C LYS A 80 -7.09 15.77 27.12
N GLY A 81 -7.71 16.79 27.69
CA GLY A 81 -9.11 16.70 28.16
C GLY A 81 -10.09 16.35 27.04
N PHE A 82 -9.89 16.90 25.84
CA PHE A 82 -10.64 16.51 24.64
C PHE A 82 -10.31 15.07 24.19
N LEU A 83 -9.02 14.71 24.23
CA LEU A 83 -8.45 13.36 24.20
C LEU A 83 -9.29 12.32 24.94
N ASP A 84 -9.45 12.61 26.23
CA ASP A 84 -10.02 11.72 27.22
C ASP A 84 -11.56 11.67 27.13
N ALA A 85 -12.18 12.71 26.58
CA ALA A 85 -13.61 12.73 26.30
C ALA A 85 -14.02 11.79 25.15
N ILE A 86 -13.10 11.44 24.23
CA ILE A 86 -13.38 10.48 23.16
C ILE A 86 -13.32 9.05 23.73
N PRO A 87 -14.42 8.27 23.64
CA PRO A 87 -14.44 6.88 24.11
C PRO A 87 -13.33 6.03 23.50
N GLU A 88 -12.68 5.20 24.31
CA GLU A 88 -11.59 4.31 23.88
C GLU A 88 -12.00 3.42 22.69
N PHE A 89 -13.24 2.95 22.66
CA PHE A 89 -13.75 2.15 21.54
C PHE A 89 -13.64 2.87 20.18
N ILE A 90 -13.86 4.19 20.14
CA ILE A 90 -13.78 4.98 18.90
C ILE A 90 -12.31 5.16 18.49
N LYS A 91 -11.44 5.52 19.44
CA LYS A 91 -10.00 5.70 19.20
C LYS A 91 -9.38 4.40 18.69
N HIS A 92 -9.69 3.29 19.37
CA HIS A 92 -9.20 1.96 18.99
C HIS A 92 -9.80 1.48 17.67
N GLY A 93 -11.12 1.62 17.47
CA GLY A 93 -11.79 1.23 16.23
C GLY A 93 -11.22 1.94 15.00
N LEU A 94 -10.96 3.23 15.10
CA LEU A 94 -10.34 4.02 14.02
C LEU A 94 -8.89 3.58 13.74
N SER A 95 -8.12 3.29 14.79
CA SER A 95 -6.75 2.78 14.68
C SER A 95 -6.72 1.42 13.97
N VAL A 96 -7.60 0.49 14.35
CA VAL A 96 -7.71 -0.82 13.71
C VAL A 96 -8.18 -0.69 12.26
N ALA A 97 -9.22 0.10 11.99
CA ALA A 97 -9.75 0.28 10.63
C ALA A 97 -8.68 0.84 9.67
N THR A 98 -7.94 1.86 10.09
CA THR A 98 -6.86 2.43 9.28
C THR A 98 -5.63 1.53 9.19
N GLY A 99 -5.35 0.75 10.24
CA GLY A 99 -4.28 -0.25 10.26
C GLY A 99 -4.50 -1.44 9.34
N ILE A 100 -5.75 -1.73 8.95
CA ILE A 100 -6.08 -2.80 7.99
C ILE A 100 -5.87 -2.36 6.53
N ILE A 101 -5.90 -1.06 6.23
CA ILE A 101 -5.78 -0.54 4.85
C ILE A 101 -4.51 -1.05 4.13
N PRO A 102 -3.30 -1.05 4.74
CA PRO A 102 -2.12 -1.63 4.11
C PRO A 102 -2.24 -3.13 3.81
N ALA A 103 -2.86 -3.91 4.71
CA ALA A 103 -3.08 -5.33 4.49
C ALA A 103 -4.03 -5.58 3.30
N LEU A 104 -5.09 -4.76 3.19
CA LEU A 104 -5.98 -4.78 2.03
C LEU A 104 -5.23 -4.44 0.72
N GLY A 105 -4.33 -3.46 0.78
CA GLY A 105 -3.47 -3.09 -0.35
C GLY A 105 -2.59 -4.25 -0.82
N PHE A 106 -1.91 -4.94 0.11
CA PHE A 106 -1.12 -6.12 -0.23
C PHE A 106 -1.98 -7.26 -0.78
N ALA A 107 -3.18 -7.47 -0.25
CA ALA A 107 -4.11 -8.48 -0.77
C ALA A 107 -4.55 -8.16 -2.21
N MET A 108 -4.83 -6.90 -2.53
CA MET A 108 -5.18 -6.47 -3.88
C MET A 108 -4.02 -6.68 -4.87
N LEU A 109 -2.79 -6.35 -4.47
CA LEU A 109 -1.59 -6.61 -5.27
C LEU A 109 -1.35 -8.11 -5.47
N ALA A 110 -1.47 -8.89 -4.40
CA ALA A 110 -1.34 -10.34 -4.44
C ALA A 110 -2.38 -10.96 -5.38
N ARG A 111 -3.64 -10.50 -5.34
CA ARG A 111 -4.69 -10.93 -6.27
C ARG A 111 -4.35 -10.64 -7.73
N LEU A 112 -3.68 -9.52 -8.01
CA LEU A 112 -3.29 -9.14 -9.38
C LEU A 112 -2.09 -9.97 -9.89
N LEU A 113 -1.12 -10.26 -9.02
CA LEU A 113 0.16 -10.89 -9.39
C LEU A 113 0.15 -12.42 -9.28
N ILE A 114 -0.53 -12.96 -8.28
CA ILE A 114 -0.48 -14.39 -7.98
C ILE A 114 -1.42 -15.15 -8.90
N ASN A 115 -0.83 -16.04 -9.69
CA ASN A 115 -1.53 -17.10 -10.42
C ASN A 115 -0.98 -18.46 -10.00
N LYS A 116 -1.63 -19.55 -10.40
CA LYS A 116 -1.24 -20.93 -10.01
C LYS A 116 0.21 -21.29 -10.38
N LYS A 117 0.78 -20.67 -11.42
CA LYS A 117 2.16 -20.93 -11.86
C LYS A 117 3.20 -20.20 -11.00
N VAL A 118 2.88 -18.99 -10.53
CA VAL A 118 3.82 -18.17 -9.75
C VAL A 118 3.62 -18.26 -8.23
N ALA A 119 2.48 -18.80 -7.77
CA ALA A 119 2.17 -18.98 -6.36
C ALA A 119 3.27 -19.70 -5.55
N PRO A 120 3.93 -20.76 -6.05
CA PRO A 120 5.03 -21.40 -5.32
C PRO A 120 6.19 -20.45 -5.01
N TYR A 121 6.53 -19.53 -5.92
CA TYR A 121 7.60 -18.54 -5.72
C TYR A 121 7.23 -17.48 -4.68
N PHE A 122 5.95 -17.12 -4.58
CA PHE A 122 5.46 -16.23 -3.53
C PHE A 122 5.65 -16.85 -2.13
N PHE A 123 5.23 -18.10 -1.95
CA PHE A 123 5.41 -18.80 -0.68
C PHE A 123 6.88 -19.06 -0.36
N LEU A 124 7.72 -19.34 -1.36
CA LEU A 124 9.16 -19.45 -1.19
C LEU A 124 9.76 -18.16 -0.63
N GLY A 125 9.44 -17.01 -1.22
CA GLY A 125 9.88 -15.71 -0.73
C GLY A 125 9.41 -15.40 0.69
N PHE A 126 8.16 -15.79 1.02
CA PHE A 126 7.61 -15.65 2.37
C PHE A 126 8.37 -16.49 3.41
N VAL A 127 8.68 -17.76 3.11
CA VAL A 127 9.46 -18.64 3.97
C VAL A 127 10.88 -18.09 4.15
N LEU A 128 11.53 -17.65 3.07
CA LEU A 128 12.86 -17.04 3.15
C LEU A 128 12.86 -15.79 4.05
N MET A 129 11.83 -14.93 3.94
CA MET A 129 11.69 -13.77 4.82
C MET A 129 11.52 -14.19 6.29
N ALA A 130 10.58 -15.11 6.56
CA ALA A 130 10.18 -15.47 7.91
C ALA A 130 11.29 -16.18 8.70
N TYR A 131 12.06 -17.05 8.04
CA TYR A 131 13.06 -17.87 8.71
C TYR A 131 14.48 -17.30 8.63
N LEU A 132 14.88 -16.72 7.50
CA LEU A 132 16.26 -16.24 7.32
C LEU A 132 16.42 -14.77 7.72
N LYS A 133 15.33 -14.06 8.05
CA LYS A 133 15.32 -12.63 8.42
C LYS A 133 16.06 -11.74 7.41
N ILE A 134 16.07 -12.14 6.14
CA ILE A 134 16.68 -11.38 5.06
C ILE A 134 15.85 -10.09 4.87
N PRO A 135 16.49 -8.92 4.68
CA PRO A 135 15.76 -7.69 4.40
C PRO A 135 14.92 -7.83 3.13
N VAL A 136 13.76 -7.17 3.08
CA VAL A 136 12.82 -7.22 1.95
C VAL A 136 13.50 -6.93 0.61
N THR A 137 14.44 -5.97 0.59
CA THR A 137 15.24 -5.63 -0.58
C THR A 137 16.06 -6.82 -1.11
N GLY A 138 16.65 -7.63 -0.23
CA GLY A 138 17.44 -8.80 -0.62
C GLY A 138 16.57 -9.88 -1.28
N ILE A 139 15.38 -10.10 -0.74
CA ILE A 139 14.40 -11.04 -1.31
C ILE A 139 13.90 -10.55 -2.67
N ALA A 140 13.70 -9.23 -2.83
CA ALA A 140 13.32 -8.63 -4.11
C ALA A 140 14.38 -8.84 -5.20
N ILE A 141 15.67 -8.69 -4.87
CA ILE A 141 16.78 -8.94 -5.81
C ILE A 141 16.81 -10.42 -6.22
N LEU A 142 16.71 -11.35 -5.27
CA LEU A 142 16.67 -12.78 -5.57
C LEU A 142 15.46 -13.14 -6.45
N GLY A 143 14.29 -12.59 -6.15
CA GLY A 143 13.09 -12.76 -6.98
C GLY A 143 13.29 -12.24 -8.41
N ALA A 144 13.94 -11.09 -8.57
CA ALA A 144 14.24 -10.53 -9.89
C ALA A 144 15.21 -11.42 -10.70
N ILE A 145 16.25 -11.96 -10.06
CA ILE A 145 17.18 -12.89 -10.72
C ILE A 145 16.45 -14.16 -11.17
N VAL A 146 15.64 -14.77 -10.30
CA VAL A 146 14.84 -15.96 -10.63
C VAL A 146 13.87 -15.67 -11.78
N ALA A 147 13.22 -14.50 -11.78
CA ALA A 147 12.32 -14.08 -12.86
C ALA A 147 13.07 -13.94 -14.20
N VAL A 148 14.24 -13.30 -14.22
CA VAL A 148 15.06 -13.16 -15.43
C VAL A 148 15.51 -14.52 -15.97
N VAL A 149 15.96 -15.42 -15.09
CA VAL A 149 16.36 -16.78 -15.50
C VAL A 149 15.18 -17.54 -16.10
N MET A 150 14.02 -17.53 -15.43
CA MET A 150 12.82 -18.22 -15.89
C MET A 150 12.28 -17.69 -17.22
N VAL A 151 12.34 -16.38 -17.47
CA VAL A 151 11.91 -15.77 -18.74
C VAL A 151 12.88 -16.09 -19.88
N ASN A 152 14.18 -16.25 -19.59
CA ASN A 152 15.19 -16.59 -20.60
C ASN A 152 15.25 -18.10 -20.88
N MET A 153 14.86 -18.97 -19.94
CA MET A 153 14.86 -20.43 -20.11
C MET A 153 14.09 -20.95 -21.35
N PRO A 154 12.86 -20.48 -21.68
CA PRO A 154 12.18 -20.92 -22.91
C PRO A 154 12.90 -20.47 -24.19
N LYS A 155 13.72 -19.41 -24.15
CA LYS A 155 14.53 -18.97 -25.30
C LYS A 155 15.76 -19.87 -25.49
N PHE A 156 16.30 -20.43 -24.41
CA PHE A 156 17.40 -21.39 -24.46
C PHE A 156 16.94 -22.79 -24.92
N ALA A 157 15.75 -23.24 -24.50
CA ALA A 157 15.20 -24.53 -24.95
C ALA A 157 14.86 -24.55 -26.46
N ALA A 158 14.48 -23.40 -27.05
CA ALA A 158 14.26 -23.27 -28.49
C ALA A 158 15.56 -23.19 -29.31
N SER A 159 16.72 -23.06 -28.66
CA SER A 159 18.02 -22.88 -29.32
C SER A 159 18.89 -24.15 -29.31
N GLN A 160 18.35 -25.30 -28.89
CA GLN A 160 19.08 -26.56 -28.86
C GLN A 160 18.96 -27.26 -30.24
N PRO A 161 20.04 -27.44 -31.03
CA PRO A 161 20.01 -28.30 -32.20
C PRO A 161 19.79 -29.73 -31.72
N ALA A 162 18.82 -30.44 -32.30
CA ALA A 162 18.60 -31.86 -32.03
C ALA A 162 19.92 -32.64 -32.20
N PRO A 163 20.26 -33.60 -31.33
CA PRO A 163 21.40 -34.47 -31.58
C PRO A 163 21.10 -35.26 -32.85
N ALA A 164 22.00 -35.18 -33.83
CA ALA A 164 21.96 -35.99 -35.03
C ALA A 164 22.02 -37.47 -34.63
N GLN A 165 20.87 -38.16 -34.68
CA GLN A 165 20.84 -39.61 -34.72
C GLN A 165 21.41 -40.02 -36.07
N GLY A 166 22.64 -40.54 -36.04
CA GLY A 166 23.27 -41.18 -37.18
C GLY A 166 22.44 -42.37 -37.63
N ALA A 167 22.12 -42.37 -38.92
CA ALA A 167 21.47 -43.47 -39.60
C ALA A 167 22.34 -44.74 -39.49
N SER A 168 21.76 -45.80 -38.94
CA SER A 168 22.06 -47.16 -39.40
C SER A 168 20.94 -47.55 -40.35
N HIS A 169 21.31 -47.62 -41.63
CA HIS A 169 20.62 -48.36 -42.69
C HIS A 169 20.57 -49.86 -42.33
N ASP A 170 19.82 -50.61 -43.13
CA ASP A 170 19.59 -52.07 -43.14
C ASP A 170 18.18 -52.42 -42.62
N ASP A 171 17.25 -53.03 -43.35
CA ASP A 171 17.11 -53.35 -44.77
C ASP A 171 15.61 -53.66 -45.01
N GLU A 172 15.19 -53.37 -46.23
CA GLU A 172 14.00 -53.69 -47.02
C GLU A 172 13.02 -54.84 -46.61
N ASP A 173 11.72 -54.56 -46.87
CA ASP A 173 10.65 -55.40 -47.45
C ASP A 173 10.23 -56.72 -46.71
N ASP A 174 8.97 -57.18 -46.64
CA ASP A 174 7.87 -57.18 -47.62
C ASP A 174 6.58 -57.76 -46.97
N PHE A 175 5.41 -57.41 -47.55
CA PHE A 175 4.00 -57.83 -47.30
C PHE A 175 3.10 -57.10 -46.28
#